data_AF-A0A451ACV6-F1
#
_entry.id   AF-A0A451ACV6-F1
#
_cell.length_a   1.000
_cell.length_b   1.000
_cell.length_c   1.000
_cell.angle_alpha   90.00
_cell.angle_beta   90.00
_cell.angle_gamma   90.00
#
_symmetry.space_group_name_H-M   'P 1'
#
loop_
_entity.id
_entity.type
_entity.pdbx_description
1 polymer ?
#
loop_
_entity_poly.entity_id
_entity_poly.type
_entity_poly.pdbx_seq_one_letter_code
_entity_poly.pdbx_strand_id
1 'polypeptide(L)'
;MLRLRPDVNFLEDGILVQCHKTIKSTGKRTLYEWNEPLHQAVEEALRIRPAESSPFLFCNRYGQGYMNEETGTANGWDSIWKRFMDRVLAETGVERRFTEHDLRAKCASDADSLEHARALLTHADPRTTQRIYRRKPERVKPGRGVAMP
;
A
#
# COMPACT_ATOMS: atom_id res chain seq x y z
N MET A 1 -5.04 -0.65 -5.73
CA MET A 1 -5.05 -1.98 -5.11
C MET A 1 -6.43 -2.62 -5.09
N LEU A 2 -7.53 -1.85 -5.02
CA LEU A 2 -8.90 -2.38 -5.03
C LEU A 2 -9.36 -3.13 -6.31
N ARG A 3 -8.47 -3.33 -7.28
CA ARG A 3 -8.70 -4.13 -8.51
C ARG A 3 -7.96 -5.48 -8.50
N LEU A 4 -7.33 -5.83 -7.37
CA LEU A 4 -6.61 -7.09 -7.26
C LEU A 4 -7.56 -8.28 -7.41
N ARG A 5 -7.20 -9.19 -8.30
CA ARG A 5 -7.92 -10.44 -8.58
C ARG A 5 -6.96 -11.61 -8.38
N PRO A 6 -7.21 -12.52 -7.42
CA PRO A 6 -6.30 -13.64 -7.15
C PRO A 6 -5.92 -14.43 -8.41
N ASP A 7 -6.91 -14.86 -9.20
CA ASP A 7 -6.71 -15.68 -10.41
C ASP A 7 -5.94 -14.98 -11.55
N VAL A 8 -5.70 -13.67 -11.45
CA VAL A 8 -5.02 -12.88 -12.48
C VAL A 8 -3.69 -12.30 -11.96
N ASN A 9 -3.67 -11.88 -10.71
CA ASN A 9 -2.55 -11.13 -10.14
C ASN A 9 -1.64 -11.98 -9.28
N PHE A 10 -2.10 -13.11 -8.73
CA PHE A 10 -1.26 -13.94 -7.86
C PHE A 10 -0.52 -14.95 -8.74
N LEU A 11 0.80 -14.85 -8.70
CA LEU A 11 1.73 -15.76 -9.34
C LEU A 11 2.38 -16.63 -8.26
N GLU A 12 3.12 -17.64 -8.68
CA GLU A 12 3.89 -18.53 -7.79
C GLU A 12 4.81 -17.73 -6.86
N ASP A 13 5.52 -16.74 -7.42
CA ASP A 13 6.57 -16.02 -6.69
C ASP A 13 6.08 -14.73 -6.02
N GLY A 14 4.84 -14.28 -6.30
CA GLY A 14 4.33 -13.03 -5.72
C GLY A 14 3.04 -12.49 -6.32
N ILE A 15 2.73 -11.24 -5.97
CA ILE A 15 1.59 -10.49 -6.50
C ILE A 15 2.05 -9.53 -7.59
N LEU A 16 1.66 -9.80 -8.84
CA LEU A 16 1.93 -8.93 -9.98
C LEU A 16 0.91 -7.79 -10.05
N VAL A 17 1.39 -6.56 -9.87
CA VAL A 17 0.59 -5.35 -9.89
C VAL A 17 0.98 -4.44 -11.06
N GLN A 18 -0.02 -3.89 -11.74
CA GLN A 18 0.15 -2.81 -12.70
C GLN A 18 -0.76 -1.63 -12.31
N CYS A 19 -0.20 -0.42 -12.24
CA CYS A 19 -0.98 0.76 -11.88
C CYS A 19 -1.88 1.18 -13.05
N HIS A 20 -3.19 1.16 -12.83
CA HIS A 20 -4.17 1.52 -13.87
C HIS A 20 -4.00 2.97 -14.37
N LYS A 21 -3.72 3.92 -13.47
CA LYS A 21 -3.52 5.34 -13.84
C LYS A 21 -2.37 5.55 -14.82
N THR A 22 -1.34 4.71 -14.76
CA THR A 22 -0.15 4.83 -15.60
C THR A 22 -0.04 3.74 -16.64
N ILE A 23 -1.10 2.95 -16.85
CA ILE A 23 -1.08 1.82 -17.80
C ILE A 23 -0.78 2.29 -19.24
N LYS A 24 -1.30 3.47 -19.61
CA LYS A 24 -1.09 4.11 -20.91
C LYS A 24 0.17 4.99 -20.99
N SER A 25 0.89 5.16 -19.88
CA SER A 25 2.11 5.96 -19.83
C SER A 25 3.30 5.07 -19.48
N THR A 26 3.75 5.05 -18.23
CA THR A 26 4.93 4.27 -17.85
C THR A 26 4.70 2.77 -17.90
N GLY A 27 3.44 2.31 -17.81
CA GLY A 27 3.07 0.91 -17.89
C GLY A 27 3.71 0.00 -16.83
N LYS A 28 4.42 0.57 -15.85
CA LYS A 28 5.30 -0.16 -14.94
C LYS A 28 4.54 -1.26 -14.22
N ARG A 29 5.08 -2.47 -14.32
CA ARG A 29 4.65 -3.65 -13.56
C ARG A 29 5.59 -3.85 -12.39
N THR A 30 5.06 -4.35 -11.28
CA THR A 30 5.85 -4.65 -10.09
C THR A 30 5.35 -5.96 -9.52
N LEU A 31 6.27 -6.92 -9.39
CA LEU A 31 6.02 -8.16 -8.65
C LEU A 31 6.39 -7.89 -7.19
N TYR A 32 5.41 -7.98 -6.31
CA TYR A 32 5.65 -8.00 -4.87
C TYR A 32 5.86 -9.45 -4.48
N GLU A 33 7.11 -9.83 -4.24
CA GLU A 33 7.47 -11.19 -3.85
C GLU A 33 6.76 -11.60 -2.58
N TRP A 34 6.40 -12.87 -2.52
CA TRP A 34 5.80 -13.42 -1.32
C TRP A 34 6.76 -13.40 -0.14
N ASN A 35 6.22 -13.06 1.02
CA ASN A 35 6.83 -13.33 2.30
C ASN A 35 5.74 -13.78 3.27
N GLU A 36 6.15 -14.35 4.40
CA GLU A 36 5.22 -14.91 5.38
C GLU A 36 4.15 -13.88 5.84
N PRO A 37 4.49 -12.64 6.22
CA PRO A 37 3.47 -11.64 6.57
C PRO A 37 2.50 -11.29 5.44
N LEU A 38 2.97 -11.22 4.19
CA LEU A 38 2.13 -10.91 3.04
C LEU A 38 1.17 -12.05 2.72
N HIS A 39 1.64 -13.30 2.81
CA HIS A 39 0.77 -14.47 2.70
C HIS A 39 -0.35 -14.44 3.73
N GLN A 40 0.00 -14.27 5.01
CA GLN A 40 -0.98 -14.22 6.09
C GLN A 40 -2.02 -13.12 5.88
N ALA A 41 -1.59 -11.91 5.49
CA ALA A 41 -2.51 -10.81 5.22
C ALA A 41 -3.46 -11.09 4.04
N VAL A 42 -2.98 -11.74 2.99
CA VAL A 42 -3.79 -12.13 1.83
C VAL A 42 -4.77 -13.24 2.18
N GLU A 43 -4.33 -14.26 2.92
CA GLU A 43 -5.20 -15.35 3.39
C GLU A 43 -6.31 -14.84 4.31
N GLU A 44 -5.98 -13.93 5.23
CA GLU A 44 -6.98 -13.29 6.09
C GLU A 44 -7.99 -12.51 5.25
N ALA A 45 -7.52 -11.71 4.28
CA ALA A 45 -8.40 -10.97 3.37
C ALA A 45 -9.33 -11.91 2.57
N LEU A 46 -8.82 -13.04 2.08
CA LEU A 46 -9.61 -14.07 1.38
C LEU A 46 -10.63 -14.74 2.29
N ARG A 47 -10.30 -14.93 3.58
CA ARG A 47 -11.19 -15.56 4.57
C ARG A 47 -12.33 -14.66 5.00
N ILE A 48 -12.08 -13.36 5.17
CA ILE A 48 -13.08 -12.41 5.67
C ILE A 48 -13.93 -11.77 4.56
N ARG A 49 -13.59 -12.00 3.29
CA ARG A 49 -14.33 -11.39 2.18
C ARG A 49 -15.80 -11.83 2.22
N PRO A 50 -16.76 -10.93 2.00
CA PRO A 50 -18.17 -11.22 2.18
C PRO A 50 -18.78 -12.09 1.07
N ALA A 51 -18.08 -12.28 -0.06
CA ALA A 51 -18.53 -13.10 -1.17
C ALA A 51 -17.38 -13.97 -1.70
N GLU A 52 -17.46 -15.28 -1.46
CA GLU A 52 -16.43 -16.24 -1.83
C GLU A 52 -16.26 -16.39 -3.35
N SER A 53 -17.35 -16.26 -4.11
CA SER A 53 -17.30 -16.31 -5.58
C SER A 53 -16.80 -15.01 -6.22
N SER A 54 -16.44 -13.98 -5.44
CA SER A 54 -15.96 -12.73 -6.00
C SER A 54 -14.61 -12.95 -6.70
N PRO A 55 -14.41 -12.40 -7.91
CA PRO A 55 -13.12 -12.42 -8.57
C PRO A 55 -12.12 -11.45 -7.93
N PHE A 56 -12.56 -10.57 -7.02
CA PHE A 56 -11.71 -9.56 -6.38
C PHE A 56 -11.29 -9.99 -4.97
N LEU A 57 -10.06 -9.66 -4.60
CA LEU A 57 -9.58 -9.82 -3.22
C LEU A 57 -10.40 -8.96 -2.24
N PHE A 58 -10.68 -7.73 -2.63
CA PHE A 58 -11.51 -6.79 -1.87
C PHE A 58 -12.83 -6.58 -2.61
N CYS A 59 -13.93 -7.05 -2.02
CA CYS A 59 -15.26 -6.97 -2.61
C CYS A 59 -16.34 -6.56 -1.60
N ASN A 60 -17.42 -5.99 -2.11
CA ASN A 60 -18.62 -5.71 -1.32
C ASN A 60 -19.44 -6.98 -1.10
N ARG A 61 -20.53 -6.88 -0.31
CA ARG A 61 -21.43 -8.01 -0.01
C ARG A 61 -22.11 -8.66 -1.23
N TYR A 62 -22.04 -8.02 -2.39
CA TYR A 62 -22.57 -8.52 -3.66
C TYR A 62 -21.48 -9.13 -4.55
N GLY A 63 -20.24 -9.24 -4.04
CA GLY A 63 -19.09 -9.77 -4.78
C GLY A 63 -18.49 -8.83 -5.81
N GLN A 64 -18.90 -7.56 -5.85
CA GLN A 64 -18.38 -6.56 -6.77
C GLN A 64 -17.16 -5.84 -6.16
N GLY A 65 -16.21 -5.42 -7.01
CA GLY A 65 -15.08 -4.58 -6.59
C GLY A 65 -15.53 -3.19 -6.12
N TYR A 66 -14.69 -2.53 -5.33
CA TYR A 66 -15.01 -1.21 -4.78
C TYR A 66 -14.76 -0.03 -5.73
N MET A 67 -14.01 -0.25 -6.82
CA MET A 67 -13.73 0.80 -7.78
C MET A 67 -14.91 0.97 -8.74
N ASN A 68 -15.41 2.18 -8.86
CA ASN A 68 -16.23 2.57 -10.00
C ASN A 68 -15.30 2.87 -11.18
N GLU A 69 -15.42 2.10 -12.28
CA GLU A 69 -14.56 2.25 -13.46
C GLU A 69 -14.90 3.46 -14.33
N GLU A 70 -16.13 3.96 -14.27
CA GLU A 70 -16.58 5.14 -15.01
C GLU A 70 -16.06 6.42 -14.37
N THR A 71 -16.21 6.55 -13.04
CA THR A 71 -15.82 7.77 -12.30
C THR A 71 -14.39 7.71 -11.76
N GLY A 72 -13.82 6.51 -11.64
CA GLY A 72 -12.52 6.28 -11.01
C GLY A 72 -12.53 6.44 -9.48
N THR A 73 -13.69 6.50 -8.84
CA THR A 73 -13.84 6.68 -7.39
C THR A 73 -14.07 5.36 -6.64
N ALA A 74 -13.90 5.37 -5.32
CA ALA A 74 -14.04 4.19 -4.46
C ALA A 74 -14.87 4.48 -3.19
N ASN A 75 -15.97 5.22 -3.32
CA ASN A 75 -16.76 5.75 -2.20
C ASN A 75 -17.18 4.68 -1.16
N GLY A 76 -17.46 3.46 -1.62
CA GLY A 76 -17.79 2.34 -0.73
C GLY A 76 -16.62 1.91 0.15
N TRP A 77 -15.40 1.92 -0.39
CA TRP A 77 -14.19 1.66 0.36
C TRP A 77 -13.87 2.80 1.34
N ASP A 78 -14.00 4.05 0.90
CA ASP A 78 -13.77 5.23 1.75
C ASP A 78 -14.70 5.21 2.99
N SER A 79 -15.95 4.77 2.79
CA SER A 79 -16.92 4.61 3.87
C SER A 79 -16.52 3.51 4.86
N ILE A 80 -15.97 2.40 4.37
CA ILE A 80 -15.45 1.31 5.20
C ILE A 80 -14.23 1.77 5.98
N TRP A 81 -13.29 2.44 5.32
CA TRP A 81 -12.09 2.98 5.96
C TRP A 81 -12.44 3.94 7.10
N LYS A 82 -13.41 4.83 6.89
CA LYS A 82 -13.89 5.74 7.93
C LYS A 82 -14.37 4.98 9.17
N ARG A 83 -15.24 3.98 8.99
CA ARG A 83 -15.77 3.16 10.09
C ARG A 83 -14.68 2.32 10.77
N PHE A 84 -13.74 1.79 9.99
CA PHE A 84 -12.57 1.10 10.51
C PHE A 84 -11.74 2.04 11.41
N MET A 85 -11.45 3.25 10.95
CA MET A 85 -10.70 4.22 11.74
C MET A 85 -11.43 4.66 13.00
N ASP A 86 -12.76 4.79 12.97
CA ASP A 86 -13.55 5.08 14.17
C ASP A 86 -13.39 3.97 15.22
N ARG A 87 -13.39 2.70 14.80
CA ARG A 87 -13.10 1.55 15.68
C ARG A 87 -11.66 1.53 16.17
N VAL A 88 -10.68 1.79 15.29
CA VAL A 88 -9.27 1.86 15.69
C VAL A 88 -9.04 2.87 16.81
N LEU A 89 -9.65 4.06 16.72
CA LEU A 89 -9.55 5.07 17.78
C LEU A 89 -10.24 4.67 19.09
N ALA A 90 -11.37 3.96 19.00
CA ALA A 90 -12.18 3.60 20.16
C ALA A 90 -11.69 2.33 20.87
N GLU A 91 -11.14 1.37 20.11
CA GLU A 91 -10.85 0.01 20.57
C GLU A 91 -9.35 -0.27 20.72
N THR A 92 -8.47 0.67 20.33
CA THR A 92 -7.01 0.49 20.40
C THR A 92 -6.31 1.70 21.04
N GLY A 93 -4.99 1.63 21.23
CA GLY A 93 -4.17 2.74 21.72
C GLY A 93 -3.81 3.80 20.66
N VAL A 94 -4.38 3.73 19.45
CA VAL A 94 -4.12 4.72 18.40
C VAL A 94 -4.88 6.01 18.70
N GLU A 95 -4.16 7.11 18.89
CA GLU A 95 -4.76 8.40 19.29
C GLU A 95 -5.18 9.28 18.10
N ARG A 96 -4.66 9.00 16.90
CA ARG A 96 -4.85 9.87 15.72
C ARG A 96 -5.25 9.08 14.50
N ARG A 97 -6.13 9.66 13.69
CA ARG A 97 -6.51 9.07 12.41
C ARG A 97 -5.32 9.04 11.46
N PHE A 98 -5.29 8.02 10.61
CA PHE A 98 -4.39 7.92 9.47
C PHE A 98 -5.15 7.46 8.24
N THR A 99 -4.54 7.66 7.09
CA THR A 99 -5.05 7.30 5.77
C THR A 99 -4.21 6.17 5.17
N GLU A 100 -4.70 5.57 4.10
CA GLU A 100 -3.92 4.62 3.29
C GLU A 100 -2.62 5.26 2.75
N HIS A 101 -2.65 6.56 2.46
CA HIS A 101 -1.46 7.31 2.02
C HIS A 101 -0.41 7.42 3.13
N ASP A 102 -0.84 7.45 4.39
CA ASP A 102 0.07 7.45 5.54
C ASP A 102 0.71 6.09 5.75
N LEU A 103 -0.04 4.99 5.58
CA LEU A 103 0.53 3.64 5.57
C LEU A 103 1.59 3.48 4.47
N ARG A 104 1.30 4.02 3.27
CA ARG A 104 2.23 4.02 2.15
C ARG A 104 3.51 4.82 2.44
N ALA A 105 3.37 5.99 3.07
CA ALA A 105 4.52 6.79 3.48
C ALA A 105 5.32 6.12 4.62
N LYS A 106 4.65 5.44 5.54
CA LYS A 106 5.30 4.64 6.59
C LYS A 106 6.15 3.53 5.97
N CYS A 107 5.60 2.73 5.06
CA CYS A 107 6.33 1.69 4.34
C CYS A 107 7.58 2.24 3.64
N ALA A 108 7.45 3.34 2.88
CA ALA A 108 8.59 3.96 2.21
C ALA A 108 9.63 4.55 3.18
N SER A 109 9.20 5.07 4.32
CA SER A 109 10.09 5.61 5.36
C SER A 109 10.82 4.51 6.14
N ASP A 110 10.24 3.31 6.23
CA ASP A 110 10.83 2.16 6.91
C ASP A 110 11.83 1.41 6.01
N ALA A 111 11.79 1.61 4.69
CA ALA A 111 12.73 0.99 3.76
C ALA A 111 14.19 1.46 3.94
N ASP A 112 15.14 0.57 3.69
CA ASP A 112 16.58 0.80 3.93
C ASP A 112 17.19 1.89 3.05
N SER A 113 16.66 2.07 1.84
CA SER A 113 17.19 3.03 0.87
C SER A 113 16.07 3.73 0.11
N LEU A 114 16.39 4.89 -0.48
CA LEU A 114 15.48 5.60 -1.38
C LEU A 114 15.08 4.74 -2.58
N GLU A 115 16.01 3.92 -3.08
CA GLU A 115 15.76 3.07 -4.23
C GLU A 115 14.80 1.92 -3.88
N HIS A 116 15.00 1.28 -2.72
CA HIS A 116 14.08 0.28 -2.20
C HIS A 116 12.69 0.89 -1.97
N ALA A 117 12.62 2.05 -1.32
CA ALA A 117 11.37 2.78 -1.12
C ALA A 117 10.66 3.11 -2.45
N ARG A 118 11.39 3.60 -3.46
CA ARG A 118 10.84 3.92 -4.79
C ARG A 118 10.31 2.66 -5.48
N ALA A 119 11.00 1.52 -5.36
CA ALA A 119 10.57 0.24 -5.89
C ALA A 119 9.28 -0.24 -5.24
N LEU A 120 9.20 -0.25 -3.90
CA LEU A 120 8.00 -0.58 -3.11
C LEU A 120 6.80 0.29 -3.45
N LEU A 121 7.05 1.55 -3.82
CA LEU A 121 6.00 2.48 -4.24
C LEU A 121 5.74 2.45 -5.75
N THR A 122 6.45 1.66 -6.54
CA THR A 122 6.29 1.63 -8.01
C THR A 122 6.45 3.02 -8.64
N HIS A 123 7.18 3.95 -8.00
CA HIS A 123 7.39 5.28 -8.58
C HIS A 123 8.42 5.21 -9.72
N ALA A 124 8.15 5.96 -10.79
CA ALA A 124 9.10 6.11 -11.88
C ALA A 124 10.28 7.00 -11.46
N ASP A 125 9.97 8.12 -10.81
CA ASP A 125 10.96 9.10 -10.35
C ASP A 125 11.17 8.99 -8.81
N PRO A 126 12.42 8.75 -8.33
CA PRO A 126 12.74 8.74 -6.89
C PRO A 126 12.43 10.06 -6.18
N ARG A 127 12.43 11.21 -6.87
CA ARG A 127 12.18 12.53 -6.26
C ARG A 127 10.82 12.61 -5.59
N THR A 128 9.80 11.96 -6.16
CA THR A 128 8.46 11.87 -5.57
C THR A 128 8.48 11.08 -4.26
N THR A 129 9.21 9.96 -4.22
CA THR A 129 9.36 9.15 -3.01
C THR A 129 10.09 9.94 -1.92
N GLN A 130 11.21 10.57 -2.25
CA GLN A 130 12.00 11.34 -1.29
C GLN A 130 11.20 12.51 -0.71
N ARG A 131 10.51 13.28 -1.56
CA ARG A 131 9.81 14.50 -1.12
C ARG A 131 8.53 14.22 -0.32
N ILE A 132 7.75 13.21 -0.70
CA ILE A 132 6.37 13.04 -0.21
C ILE A 132 6.24 11.86 0.76
N TYR A 133 7.03 10.80 0.56
CA TYR A 133 6.84 9.52 1.23
C TYR A 133 7.94 9.18 2.25
N ARG A 134 9.17 9.73 2.11
CA ARG A 134 10.23 9.62 3.12
C ARG A 134 10.04 10.67 4.21
N ARG A 135 9.07 10.42 5.09
CA ARG A 135 8.65 11.38 6.13
C ARG A 135 9.48 11.29 7.42
N LYS A 136 10.21 10.19 7.63
CA LYS A 136 11.12 10.07 8.79
C LYS A 136 12.30 11.04 8.64
N PRO A 137 12.73 11.69 9.73
CA PRO A 137 13.93 12.52 9.70
C PRO A 137 15.17 11.66 9.44
N GLU A 138 16.15 12.24 8.75
CA GLU A 138 17.45 11.62 8.58
C GLU A 138 18.22 11.65 9.90
N ARG A 139 18.70 10.49 10.33
CA ARG A 139 19.55 10.37 11.51
C ARG A 139 20.99 10.45 11.04
N VAL A 140 21.63 11.58 11.30
CA VAL A 140 23.05 11.81 10.98
C VAL A 140 23.88 11.72 12.25
N LYS A 141 25.10 11.18 12.14
CA LYS A 141 26.12 11.33 13.18
C LYS A 141 26.89 12.63 12.89
N PRO A 142 27.25 13.43 13.89
CA PRO A 142 28.13 14.57 13.69
C PRO A 142 29.42 14.15 13.00
N GLY A 143 29.96 15.01 12.13
CA GLY A 143 31.29 14.81 11.56
C GLY A 143 32.35 14.75 12.66
N ARG A 144 33.53 14.18 12.35
CA ARG A 144 34.66 14.25 13.28
C ARG A 144 34.97 15.74 13.51
N GLY A 145 34.83 16.20 14.76
CA GLY A 145 35.23 17.55 15.12
C GLY A 145 36.69 17.79 14.75
N VAL A 146 37.04 19.02 14.43
CA VAL A 146 38.44 19.42 14.27
C VAL A 146 39.08 19.26 15.65
N ALA A 147 39.96 18.28 15.81
CA ALA A 147 40.82 18.22 16.98
C ALA A 147 41.79 19.40 16.88
N MET A 148 41.50 20.47 17.60
CA MET A 148 42.43 21.58 17.75
C MET A 148 43.59 21.10 18.64
N PRO A 149 44.85 21.27 18.20
CA PRO A 149 46.01 21.00 19.04
C PRO A 149 46.10 21.98 20.22
#